data_AF-A0A660P013-F1
#
_entry.id   AF-A0A660P013-F1
#
_cell.length_a   1.000
_cell.length_b   1.000
_cell.length_c   1.000
_cell.angle_alpha   90.00
_cell.angle_beta   90.00
_cell.angle_gamma   90.00
#
_symmetry.space_group_name_H-M   'P 1'
#
loop_
_entity.id
_entity.type
_entity.pdbx_description
1 polymer ?
#
loop_
_entity_poly.entity_id
_entity_poly.type
_entity_poly.pdbx_seq_one_letter_code
_entity_poly.pdbx_strand_id
1 'polypeptide(L)'
;MKKSTLVLASMLAMSTASKADEGMWTLFNLPEAVYTQMVDYGFSLPCDRLYNSPNAISNYVVNFSGFCSGVVVSPDGLVFTNHHCGFGAINAHSTVEHDYMRDGFYAKSFAEELPNKDTYVSFMRAQDDITSRIAPLIVNKSLKQQGEIIDSVENVLNDSIKKIDKTLHIEVAPFYEGNKYYATTYQDFTDVRLVFTVPKSMGKFGGDTDNWMWPRQTCDFSVFRIYADPKTNGPAPYSKDNVPYHPEHFAPVSMQGYKDKDFAMTIGYPGTTNRYLSSYGIQQRRDIENTARVESRDIKLAIMKKYMDADQKVRIQYESKYAGSANYWKNSMGMNKCIDSIGLIRQKAEYEGKIRNWLATQPKKDASIDVDFNKLEQLYAQNRPLIKVISYWSEAFNRTTEFFTRATNVG
;
A
#
# COMPACT_ATOMS: atom_id res chain seq x y z
N MET A 1 -5.44 -48.97 21.87
CA MET A 1 -4.94 -48.08 20.79
C MET A 1 -3.48 -48.39 20.57
N LYS A 2 -3.09 -48.80 19.35
CA LYS A 2 -1.77 -49.37 19.08
C LYS A 2 -0.71 -48.26 19.18
N LYS A 3 0.46 -48.56 19.76
CA LYS A 3 1.60 -47.63 19.88
C LYS A 3 1.99 -47.00 18.52
N SER A 4 1.65 -47.66 17.41
CA SER A 4 1.81 -47.15 16.05
C SER A 4 0.95 -45.91 15.72
N THR A 5 -0.20 -45.72 16.36
CA THR A 5 -1.08 -44.56 16.10
C THR A 5 -0.55 -43.28 16.75
N LEU A 6 0.17 -43.39 17.88
CA LEU A 6 0.84 -42.25 18.54
C LEU A 6 2.09 -41.79 17.78
N VAL A 7 2.84 -42.73 17.16
CA VAL A 7 4.04 -42.41 16.37
C VAL A 7 3.66 -41.65 15.09
N LEU A 8 2.56 -42.02 14.42
CA LEU A 8 2.05 -41.31 13.25
C LEU A 8 1.59 -39.88 13.60
N ALA A 9 0.95 -39.69 14.76
CA ALA A 9 0.54 -38.36 15.25
C ALA A 9 1.75 -37.46 15.60
N SER A 10 2.84 -38.02 16.14
CA SER A 10 4.08 -37.27 16.39
C SER A 10 4.86 -36.93 15.12
N MET A 11 4.74 -37.73 14.04
CA MET A 11 5.37 -37.41 12.75
C MET A 11 4.59 -36.35 11.96
N LEU A 12 3.25 -36.28 12.10
CA LEU A 12 2.47 -35.16 11.54
C LEU A 12 2.66 -33.84 12.31
N ALA A 13 3.11 -33.89 13.58
CA ALA A 13 3.43 -32.70 14.37
C ALA A 13 4.80 -32.10 14.03
N MET A 14 5.63 -32.78 13.22
CA MET A 14 6.78 -32.16 12.54
C MET A 14 6.35 -31.48 11.24
N SER A 15 5.20 -30.79 11.27
CA SER A 15 4.89 -29.75 10.31
C SER A 15 6.10 -28.81 10.29
N THR A 16 6.88 -28.90 9.21
CA THR A 16 7.94 -27.97 8.87
C THR A 16 7.43 -26.59 9.22
N ALA A 17 8.06 -25.91 10.18
CA ALA A 17 7.80 -24.51 10.40
C ALA A 17 7.95 -23.84 9.03
N SER A 18 6.83 -23.48 8.39
CA SER A 18 6.90 -22.73 7.16
C SER A 18 7.52 -21.41 7.58
N LYS A 19 8.81 -21.23 7.30
CA LYS A 19 9.40 -19.90 7.33
C LYS A 19 8.68 -19.17 6.22
N ALA A 20 7.72 -18.32 6.58
CA ALA A 20 7.22 -17.35 5.64
C ALA A 20 8.43 -16.50 5.25
N ASP A 21 8.77 -16.49 3.96
CA ASP A 21 9.81 -15.61 3.47
C ASP A 21 9.32 -14.17 3.59
N GLU A 22 9.97 -13.43 4.46
CA GLU A 22 9.64 -12.05 4.77
C GLU A 22 10.47 -11.12 3.88
N GLY A 23 9.82 -10.26 3.12
CA GLY A 23 10.52 -9.18 2.42
C GLY A 23 9.62 -8.43 1.44
N MET A 24 9.89 -7.13 1.32
CA MET A 24 9.43 -6.31 0.19
C MET A 24 10.68 -5.82 -0.51
N TRP A 25 10.92 -6.33 -1.71
CA TRP A 25 12.16 -6.10 -2.44
C TRP A 25 11.90 -5.15 -3.61
N THR A 26 12.77 -4.18 -3.78
CA THR A 26 12.79 -3.30 -4.95
C THR A 26 13.18 -4.11 -6.19
N LEU A 27 12.49 -3.87 -7.31
CA LEU A 27 12.84 -4.55 -8.57
C LEU A 27 14.08 -3.92 -9.23
N PHE A 28 14.30 -2.62 -9.01
CA PHE A 28 15.45 -1.87 -9.54
C PHE A 28 16.81 -2.48 -9.14
N ASN A 29 16.94 -2.89 -7.88
CA ASN A 29 18.16 -3.44 -7.31
C ASN A 29 17.89 -4.72 -6.51
N LEU A 30 17.12 -5.63 -7.11
CA LEU A 30 16.80 -6.92 -6.51
C LEU A 30 18.10 -7.69 -6.14
N PRO A 31 18.30 -8.08 -4.88
CA PRO A 31 19.49 -8.82 -4.48
C PRO A 31 19.56 -10.19 -5.17
N GLU A 32 20.75 -10.60 -5.62
CA GLU A 32 20.95 -11.89 -6.29
C GLU A 32 20.44 -13.06 -5.48
N ALA A 33 20.70 -13.07 -4.16
CA ALA A 33 20.23 -14.12 -3.26
C ALA A 33 18.69 -14.25 -3.24
N VAL A 34 17.97 -13.14 -3.38
CA VAL A 34 16.50 -13.14 -3.44
C VAL A 34 16.03 -13.72 -4.77
N TYR A 35 16.69 -13.34 -5.88
CA TYR A 35 16.38 -13.92 -7.18
C TYR A 35 16.67 -15.43 -7.23
N THR A 36 17.81 -15.88 -6.69
CA THR A 36 18.14 -17.31 -6.56
C THR A 36 17.04 -18.04 -5.78
N GLN A 37 16.59 -17.47 -4.66
CA GLN A 37 15.50 -18.04 -3.88
C GLN A 37 14.18 -18.10 -4.67
N MET A 38 13.85 -17.07 -5.46
CA MET A 38 12.67 -17.09 -6.33
C MET A 38 12.75 -18.24 -7.33
N VAL A 39 13.92 -18.45 -7.95
CA VAL A 39 14.15 -19.56 -8.90
C VAL A 39 14.02 -20.91 -8.20
N ASP A 40 14.57 -21.06 -6.99
CA ASP A 40 14.42 -22.27 -6.18
C ASP A 40 12.95 -22.57 -5.83
N TYR A 41 12.11 -21.54 -5.75
CA TYR A 41 10.67 -21.65 -5.53
C TYR A 41 9.85 -21.86 -6.82
N GLY A 42 10.51 -21.91 -7.98
CA GLY A 42 9.86 -22.19 -9.26
C GLY A 42 9.65 -20.97 -10.16
N PHE A 43 10.22 -19.80 -9.84
CA PHE A 43 10.25 -18.68 -10.78
C PHE A 43 11.14 -19.03 -11.98
N SER A 44 10.61 -18.84 -13.19
CA SER A 44 11.25 -19.33 -14.41
C SER A 44 11.70 -18.24 -15.39
N LEU A 45 11.34 -16.98 -15.13
CA LEU A 45 11.75 -15.87 -15.98
C LEU A 45 13.14 -15.37 -15.60
N PRO A 46 13.94 -14.92 -16.58
CA PRO A 46 15.19 -14.19 -16.31
C PRO A 46 14.99 -12.97 -15.40
N CYS A 47 16.01 -12.60 -14.61
CA CYS A 47 15.92 -11.48 -13.66
C CYS A 47 15.61 -10.13 -14.34
N ASP A 48 16.15 -9.89 -15.53
CA ASP A 48 15.89 -8.67 -16.31
C ASP A 48 14.40 -8.52 -16.69
N ARG A 49 13.66 -9.63 -16.85
CA ARG A 49 12.21 -9.63 -17.08
C ARG A 49 11.40 -9.10 -15.90
N LEU A 50 12.00 -8.87 -14.73
CA LEU A 50 11.32 -8.21 -13.63
C LEU A 50 11.23 -6.69 -13.83
N TYR A 51 12.27 -6.05 -14.39
CA TYR A 51 12.36 -4.58 -14.48
C TYR A 51 13.17 -4.03 -15.67
N ASN A 52 14.34 -4.59 -15.99
CA ASN A 52 15.30 -4.04 -16.96
C ASN A 52 15.11 -4.55 -18.41
N SER A 53 13.90 -4.94 -18.80
CA SER A 53 13.61 -5.50 -20.12
C SER A 53 12.45 -4.75 -20.77
N PRO A 54 12.41 -4.60 -22.11
CA PRO A 54 11.28 -3.97 -22.80
C PRO A 54 9.94 -4.60 -22.39
N ASN A 55 9.89 -5.92 -22.23
CA ASN A 55 8.71 -6.67 -21.78
C ASN A 55 8.79 -7.12 -20.31
N ALA A 56 9.39 -6.28 -19.46
CA ALA A 56 9.46 -6.50 -18.02
C ALA A 56 8.09 -6.46 -17.34
N ILE A 57 7.96 -7.18 -16.23
CA ILE A 57 6.73 -7.25 -15.43
C ILE A 57 6.35 -5.88 -14.86
N SER A 58 7.34 -5.07 -14.48
CA SER A 58 7.12 -3.70 -14.02
C SER A 58 6.37 -2.82 -15.02
N ASN A 59 6.41 -3.12 -16.32
CA ASN A 59 5.85 -2.25 -17.36
C ASN A 59 4.32 -2.30 -17.44
N TYR A 60 3.70 -3.30 -16.83
CA TYR A 60 2.24 -3.45 -16.78
C TYR A 60 1.68 -3.54 -15.36
N VAL A 61 2.52 -3.47 -14.32
CA VAL A 61 2.07 -3.21 -12.95
C VAL A 61 2.09 -1.70 -12.71
N VAL A 62 0.98 -1.15 -12.22
CA VAL A 62 0.78 0.30 -12.15
C VAL A 62 0.37 0.74 -10.76
N ASN A 63 0.76 1.96 -10.40
CA ASN A 63 0.24 2.61 -9.21
C ASN A 63 -1.15 3.16 -9.55
N PHE A 64 -2.16 2.70 -8.81
CA PHE A 64 -3.54 3.11 -8.99
C PHE A 64 -3.88 4.19 -7.96
N SER A 65 -3.96 5.43 -8.44
CA SER A 65 -4.35 6.63 -7.68
C SER A 65 -3.51 6.94 -6.42
N GLY A 66 -2.28 6.43 -6.35
CA GLY A 66 -1.32 6.73 -5.28
C GLY A 66 -1.42 5.84 -4.04
N PHE A 67 -2.45 4.99 -3.95
CA PHE A 67 -2.73 4.21 -2.74
C PHE A 67 -2.98 2.72 -2.99
N CYS A 68 -3.20 2.33 -4.24
CA CYS A 68 -3.42 0.95 -4.64
C CYS A 68 -2.45 0.54 -5.75
N SER A 69 -2.42 -0.76 -6.01
CA SER A 69 -1.78 -1.29 -7.22
C SER A 69 -2.85 -1.71 -8.22
N GLY A 70 -2.50 -1.67 -9.50
CA GLY A 70 -3.29 -2.23 -10.58
C GLY A 70 -2.39 -2.98 -11.56
N VAL A 71 -3.01 -3.66 -12.52
CA VAL A 71 -2.30 -4.35 -13.59
C VAL A 71 -3.01 -4.14 -14.92
N VAL A 72 -2.25 -3.76 -15.96
CA VAL A 72 -2.77 -3.62 -17.33
C VAL A 72 -2.86 -5.00 -17.96
N VAL A 73 -4.03 -5.37 -18.51
CA VAL A 73 -4.31 -6.76 -18.95
C VAL A 73 -4.82 -6.86 -20.39
N SER A 74 -4.83 -5.76 -21.14
CA SER A 74 -5.34 -5.76 -22.52
C SER A 74 -4.57 -4.79 -23.41
N PRO A 75 -4.58 -4.99 -24.74
CA PRO A 75 -4.05 -4.04 -25.71
C PRO A 75 -4.82 -2.72 -25.79
N ASP A 76 -6.01 -2.63 -25.17
CA ASP A 76 -6.84 -1.41 -25.12
C ASP A 76 -6.87 -0.79 -23.71
N GLY A 77 -5.81 -1.00 -22.91
CA GLY A 77 -5.61 -0.26 -21.67
C GLY A 77 -6.51 -0.63 -20.49
N LEU A 78 -7.15 -1.81 -20.49
CA LEU A 78 -7.86 -2.33 -19.31
C LEU A 78 -6.90 -2.51 -18.13
N VAL A 79 -7.30 -2.00 -16.98
CA VAL A 79 -6.62 -2.10 -15.69
C VAL A 79 -7.48 -2.85 -14.71
N PHE A 80 -6.90 -3.90 -14.16
CA PHE A 80 -7.46 -4.71 -13.09
C PHE A 80 -6.97 -4.19 -11.74
N THR A 81 -7.89 -3.95 -10.80
CA THR A 81 -7.58 -3.59 -9.42
C THR A 81 -8.67 -4.12 -8.47
N ASN A 82 -8.50 -3.95 -7.16
CA ASN A 82 -9.50 -4.40 -6.21
C ASN A 82 -10.77 -3.54 -6.26
N HIS A 83 -11.92 -4.13 -5.94
CA HIS A 83 -13.18 -3.39 -5.80
C HIS A 83 -13.06 -2.30 -4.73
N HIS A 84 -12.35 -2.57 -3.63
CA HIS A 84 -12.13 -1.55 -2.61
C HIS A 84 -11.21 -0.40 -3.07
N CYS A 85 -10.33 -0.63 -4.04
CA CYS A 85 -9.50 0.42 -4.65
C CYS A 85 -10.35 1.34 -5.54
N GLY A 86 -11.26 0.75 -6.32
CA GLY A 86 -12.24 1.48 -7.13
C GLY A 86 -13.41 2.07 -6.34
N PHE A 87 -13.51 1.82 -5.03
CA PHE A 87 -14.72 2.09 -4.24
C PHE A 87 -15.14 3.57 -4.30
N GLY A 88 -14.19 4.49 -4.19
CA GLY A 88 -14.48 5.93 -4.28
C GLY A 88 -15.06 6.33 -5.63
N ALA A 89 -14.44 5.85 -6.71
CA ALA A 89 -14.87 6.06 -8.09
C ALA A 89 -16.28 5.47 -8.35
N ILE A 90 -16.51 4.22 -7.97
CA ILE A 90 -17.81 3.55 -8.10
C ILE A 90 -18.90 4.32 -7.32
N ASN A 91 -18.59 4.74 -6.09
CA ASN A 91 -19.56 5.45 -5.24
C ASN A 91 -19.88 6.84 -5.79
N ALA A 92 -18.90 7.52 -6.39
CA ALA A 92 -19.09 8.85 -7.00
C ALA A 92 -20.08 8.83 -8.17
N HIS A 93 -20.23 7.68 -8.84
CA HIS A 93 -21.22 7.47 -9.89
C HIS A 93 -22.56 6.93 -9.39
N SER A 94 -22.66 6.54 -8.12
CA SER A 94 -23.89 5.97 -7.55
C SER A 94 -24.85 7.06 -7.10
N THR A 95 -26.13 6.94 -7.46
CA THR A 95 -27.23 7.77 -6.98
C THR A 95 -28.33 6.90 -6.37
N VAL A 96 -29.41 7.51 -5.87
CA VAL A 96 -30.57 6.75 -5.38
C VAL A 96 -31.26 6.01 -6.53
N GLU A 97 -31.24 6.59 -7.72
CA GLU A 97 -31.83 6.04 -8.94
C GLU A 97 -30.95 4.96 -9.57
N HIS A 98 -29.62 5.12 -9.53
CA HIS A 98 -28.65 4.18 -10.10
C HIS A 98 -27.55 3.87 -9.09
N ASP A 99 -27.70 2.77 -8.34
CA ASP A 99 -26.81 2.40 -7.24
C ASP A 99 -25.80 1.35 -7.69
N TYR A 100 -24.69 1.79 -8.31
CA TYR A 100 -23.65 0.88 -8.80
C TYR A 100 -22.93 0.11 -7.69
N MET A 101 -22.97 0.62 -6.45
CA MET A 101 -22.52 -0.15 -5.28
C MET A 101 -23.44 -1.35 -5.01
N ARG A 102 -24.76 -1.17 -5.11
CA ARG A 102 -25.71 -2.28 -4.91
C ARG A 102 -25.73 -3.24 -6.09
N ASP A 103 -25.78 -2.71 -7.31
CA ASP A 103 -26.15 -3.47 -8.51
C ASP A 103 -24.94 -3.90 -9.36
N GLY A 104 -23.76 -3.35 -9.09
CA GLY A 104 -22.61 -3.47 -9.97
C GLY A 104 -22.75 -2.57 -11.21
N PHE A 105 -21.76 -2.65 -12.11
CA PHE A 105 -21.75 -1.88 -13.35
C PHE A 105 -20.95 -2.65 -14.41
N TYR A 106 -21.36 -2.55 -15.67
CA TYR A 106 -20.55 -2.98 -16.81
C TYR A 106 -20.87 -2.12 -18.04
N ALA A 107 -19.85 -1.53 -18.65
CA ALA A 107 -19.98 -0.80 -19.89
C ALA A 107 -20.01 -1.78 -21.08
N LYS A 108 -21.01 -1.67 -21.96
CA LYS A 108 -21.09 -2.51 -23.18
C LYS A 108 -20.29 -1.95 -24.34
N SER A 109 -19.87 -0.68 -24.23
CA SER A 109 -19.12 0.04 -25.25
C SER A 109 -18.21 1.08 -24.58
N PHE A 110 -17.17 1.54 -25.30
CA PHE A 110 -16.28 2.60 -24.82
C PHE A 110 -17.00 3.92 -24.46
N ALA A 111 -18.15 4.18 -25.09
CA ALA A 111 -18.95 5.38 -24.82
C ALA A 111 -19.73 5.30 -23.50
N GLU A 112 -19.94 4.10 -22.96
CA GLU A 112 -20.63 3.87 -21.69
C GLU A 112 -19.67 3.90 -20.48
N GLU A 113 -18.36 3.84 -20.71
CA GLU A 113 -17.36 3.87 -19.64
C GLU A 113 -17.39 5.21 -18.89
N LEU A 114 -17.42 5.15 -17.56
CA LEU A 114 -17.70 6.32 -16.71
C LEU A 114 -16.42 7.07 -16.34
N PRO A 115 -16.24 8.35 -16.72
CA PRO A 115 -15.03 9.10 -16.40
C PRO A 115 -14.92 9.43 -14.91
N ASN A 116 -13.77 9.15 -14.30
CA ASN A 116 -13.53 9.42 -12.88
C ASN A 116 -12.63 10.64 -12.71
N LYS A 117 -13.09 11.61 -11.92
CA LYS A 117 -12.23 12.72 -11.48
C LYS A 117 -11.25 12.22 -10.43
N ASP A 118 -10.07 12.83 -10.38
CA ASP A 118 -9.03 12.57 -9.37
C ASP A 118 -8.58 11.10 -9.28
N THR A 119 -8.85 10.31 -10.33
CA THR A 119 -8.39 8.94 -10.48
C THR A 119 -7.33 8.92 -11.57
N TYR A 120 -6.17 8.36 -11.26
CA TYR A 120 -5.08 8.24 -12.21
C TYR A 120 -4.43 6.87 -12.13
N VAL A 121 -3.73 6.52 -13.20
CA VAL A 121 -2.86 5.35 -13.29
C VAL A 121 -1.47 5.82 -13.61
N SER A 122 -0.50 5.45 -12.79
CA SER A 122 0.89 5.84 -12.94
C SER A 122 1.78 4.65 -13.29
N PHE A 123 2.54 4.80 -14.38
CA PHE A 123 3.55 3.83 -14.81
C PHE A 123 4.90 4.22 -14.25
N MET A 124 5.57 3.30 -13.55
CA MET A 124 6.99 3.46 -13.23
C MET A 124 7.81 3.26 -14.49
N ARG A 125 8.53 4.30 -14.94
CA ARG A 125 9.35 4.29 -16.16
C ARG A 125 10.82 4.02 -15.88
N ALA A 126 11.34 4.56 -14.79
CA ALA A 126 12.73 4.36 -14.39
C ALA A 126 12.90 4.62 -12.89
N GLN A 127 14.04 4.21 -12.36
CA GLN A 127 14.47 4.45 -10.98
C GLN A 127 16.00 4.54 -10.97
N ASP A 128 16.55 5.46 -10.18
CA ASP A 128 17.98 5.71 -10.07
C ASP A 128 18.41 5.90 -8.60
N ASP A 129 19.57 5.36 -8.20
CA ASP A 129 20.21 5.66 -6.91
C ASP A 129 20.87 7.04 -6.97
N ILE A 130 20.28 8.02 -6.30
CA ILE A 130 20.79 9.39 -6.22
C ILE A 130 21.37 9.70 -4.83
N THR A 131 21.65 8.68 -4.01
CA THR A 131 22.18 8.84 -2.65
C THR A 131 23.45 9.68 -2.62
N SER A 132 24.36 9.48 -3.58
CA SER A 132 25.62 10.23 -3.68
C SER A 132 25.40 11.73 -3.93
N ARG A 133 24.28 12.10 -4.56
CA ARG A 133 23.88 13.49 -4.80
C ARG A 133 23.18 14.09 -3.57
N ILE A 134 22.35 13.32 -2.89
CA ILE A 134 21.55 13.81 -1.75
C ILE A 134 22.38 13.89 -0.46
N ALA A 135 23.11 12.83 -0.11
CA ALA A 135 23.77 12.70 1.20
C ALA A 135 24.65 13.90 1.59
N PRO A 136 25.48 14.48 0.68
CA PRO A 136 26.30 15.65 1.01
C PRO A 136 25.48 16.93 1.26
N LEU A 137 24.27 17.05 0.70
CA LEU A 137 23.43 18.24 0.82
C LEU A 137 22.71 18.29 2.17
N ILE A 138 22.35 17.12 2.69
CA ILE A 138 21.53 16.97 3.90
C ILE A 138 22.35 16.72 5.18
N VAL A 139 23.66 16.52 5.04
CA VAL A 139 24.55 16.26 6.19
C VAL A 139 24.45 17.36 7.23
N ASN A 140 24.31 16.98 8.50
CA ASN A 140 24.17 17.89 9.65
C ASN A 140 22.97 18.86 9.56
N LYS A 141 21.95 18.55 8.76
CA LYS A 141 20.69 19.32 8.69
C LYS A 141 19.62 18.70 9.58
N SER A 142 18.72 19.53 10.12
CA SER A 142 17.51 19.05 10.79
C SER A 142 16.58 18.35 9.79
N LEU A 143 15.75 17.39 10.25
CA LEU A 143 14.82 16.65 9.37
C LEU A 143 13.95 17.57 8.50
N LYS A 144 13.49 18.71 9.05
CA LYS A 144 12.74 19.70 8.28
C LYS A 144 13.55 20.25 7.10
N GLN A 145 14.78 20.68 7.36
CA GLN A 145 15.68 21.20 6.32
C GLN A 145 16.07 20.12 5.31
N GLN A 146 16.21 18.87 5.74
CA GLN A 146 16.46 17.76 4.81
C GLN A 146 15.29 17.62 3.83
N GLY A 147 14.04 17.66 4.32
CA GLY A 147 12.85 17.68 3.47
C GLY A 147 12.86 18.82 2.46
N GLU A 148 13.06 20.06 2.91
CA GLU A 148 13.11 21.25 2.04
C GLU A 148 14.19 21.14 0.93
N ILE A 149 15.34 20.55 1.25
CA ILE A 149 16.42 20.31 0.29
C ILE A 149 16.03 19.23 -0.72
N ILE A 150 15.45 18.12 -0.25
CA ILE A 150 15.00 17.02 -1.12
C ILE A 150 13.92 17.52 -2.07
N ASP A 151 12.92 18.26 -1.58
CA ASP A 151 11.88 18.89 -2.39
C ASP A 151 12.47 19.81 -3.46
N SER A 152 13.49 20.60 -3.10
CA SER A 152 14.19 21.47 -4.05
C SER A 152 14.92 20.67 -5.14
N VAL A 153 15.57 19.56 -4.77
CA VAL A 153 16.22 18.66 -5.74
C VAL A 153 15.19 18.00 -6.66
N GLU A 154 14.08 17.52 -6.10
CA GLU A 154 12.98 16.94 -6.86
C GLU A 154 12.40 17.93 -7.87
N ASN A 155 12.18 19.19 -7.48
CA ASN A 155 11.70 20.24 -8.38
C ASN A 155 12.66 20.45 -9.57
N VAL A 156 13.97 20.51 -9.32
CA VAL A 156 14.99 20.65 -10.38
C VAL A 156 15.01 19.43 -11.31
N LEU A 157 14.85 18.23 -10.76
CA LEU A 157 14.75 16.99 -11.54
C LEU A 157 13.48 16.99 -12.41
N ASN A 158 12.35 17.43 -11.86
CA ASN A 158 11.09 17.59 -12.57
C ASN A 158 11.19 18.63 -13.70
N ASP A 159 11.82 19.78 -13.47
CA ASP A 159 12.05 20.78 -14.51
C ASP A 159 12.95 20.25 -15.64
N SER A 160 13.89 19.37 -15.31
CA SER A 160 14.78 18.74 -16.29
C SER A 160 14.04 17.70 -17.12
N ILE A 161 13.30 16.78 -16.49
CA ILE A 161 12.61 15.70 -17.21
C ILE A 161 11.47 16.24 -18.08
N LYS A 162 10.76 17.28 -17.64
CA LYS A 162 9.67 17.91 -18.42
C LYS A 162 10.15 18.62 -19.69
N LYS A 163 11.44 18.95 -19.80
CA LYS A 163 12.04 19.46 -21.05
C LYS A 163 12.27 18.34 -22.07
N ILE A 164 12.41 17.10 -21.61
CA ILE A 164 12.54 15.91 -22.46
C ILE A 164 11.14 15.41 -22.84
N ASP A 165 10.30 15.17 -21.85
CA ASP A 165 8.91 14.75 -22.02
C ASP A 165 8.06 15.36 -20.90
N LYS A 166 7.10 16.22 -21.29
CA LYS A 166 6.21 16.94 -20.37
C LYS A 166 5.28 16.03 -19.57
N THR A 167 5.11 14.78 -20.00
CA THR A 167 4.22 13.80 -19.36
C THR A 167 4.90 13.03 -18.24
N LEU A 168 6.22 13.17 -18.11
CA LEU A 168 7.01 12.54 -17.06
C LEU A 168 7.17 13.45 -15.85
N HIS A 169 7.27 12.82 -14.68
CA HIS A 169 7.65 13.47 -13.44
C HIS A 169 8.55 12.53 -12.62
N ILE A 170 9.28 13.09 -11.67
CA ILE A 170 10.21 12.35 -10.80
C ILE A 170 9.78 12.52 -9.35
N GLU A 171 9.76 11.42 -8.59
CA GLU A 171 9.61 11.41 -7.14
C GLU A 171 10.95 10.99 -6.51
N VAL A 172 11.43 11.76 -5.52
CA VAL A 172 12.63 11.43 -4.74
C VAL A 172 12.22 10.91 -3.37
N ALA A 173 12.38 9.61 -3.17
CA ALA A 173 11.97 8.95 -1.94
C ALA A 173 13.17 8.45 -1.11
N PRO A 174 13.15 8.63 0.23
CA PRO A 174 14.11 8.00 1.12
C PRO A 174 13.79 6.51 1.30
N PHE A 175 14.83 5.69 1.30
CA PHE A 175 14.77 4.26 1.58
C PHE A 175 15.68 3.94 2.77
N TYR A 176 15.34 2.87 3.49
CA TYR A 176 16.09 2.38 4.65
C TYR A 176 16.32 3.48 5.71
N GLU A 177 15.25 4.18 6.12
CA GLU A 177 15.30 5.29 7.09
C GLU A 177 16.25 6.44 6.67
N GLY A 178 16.36 6.70 5.35
CA GLY A 178 17.20 7.77 4.80
C GLY A 178 18.65 7.38 4.51
N ASN A 179 19.00 6.09 4.63
CA ASN A 179 20.32 5.60 4.23
C ASN A 179 20.50 5.53 2.70
N LYS A 180 19.39 5.52 1.95
CA LYS A 180 19.37 5.57 0.49
C LYS A 180 18.31 6.55 -0.01
N TYR A 181 18.53 7.11 -1.19
CA TYR A 181 17.58 7.97 -1.89
C TYR A 181 17.45 7.51 -3.33
N TYR A 182 16.23 7.15 -3.73
CA TYR A 182 15.92 6.77 -5.11
C TYR A 182 15.09 7.85 -5.77
N ALA A 183 15.48 8.24 -6.99
CA ALA A 183 14.65 9.05 -7.87
C ALA A 183 13.88 8.11 -8.79
N THR A 184 12.56 8.13 -8.74
CA THR A 184 11.69 7.28 -9.56
C THR A 184 10.96 8.13 -10.58
N THR A 185 11.13 7.81 -11.86
CA THR A 185 10.43 8.49 -12.96
C THR A 185 9.10 7.81 -13.21
N TYR A 186 8.03 8.59 -13.23
CA TYR A 186 6.66 8.16 -13.42
C TYR A 186 6.01 8.85 -14.63
N GLN A 187 5.02 8.18 -15.22
CA GLN A 187 4.14 8.75 -16.23
C GLN A 187 2.68 8.52 -15.83
N ASP A 188 1.94 9.61 -15.62
CA ASP A 188 0.58 9.56 -15.06
C ASP A 188 -0.47 9.76 -16.13
N PHE A 189 -1.39 8.81 -16.25
CA PHE A 189 -2.59 8.95 -17.06
C PHE A 189 -3.77 9.34 -16.17
N THR A 190 -4.40 10.46 -16.50
CA THR A 190 -5.44 11.09 -15.66
C THR A 190 -6.85 10.97 -16.22
N ASP A 191 -7.04 10.41 -17.42
CA ASP A 191 -8.34 9.97 -17.93
C ASP A 191 -8.48 8.46 -17.71
N VAL A 192 -9.03 8.09 -16.55
CA VAL A 192 -9.25 6.70 -16.16
C VAL A 192 -10.74 6.47 -15.93
N ARG A 193 -11.33 5.56 -16.70
CA ARG A 193 -12.78 5.36 -16.74
C ARG A 193 -13.17 4.02 -16.13
N LEU A 194 -14.28 3.98 -15.40
CA LEU A 194 -14.83 2.75 -14.84
C LEU A 194 -15.45 1.94 -15.97
N VAL A 195 -15.05 0.67 -16.09
CA VAL A 195 -15.54 -0.27 -17.11
C VAL A 195 -16.44 -1.31 -16.49
N PHE A 196 -16.04 -1.86 -15.34
CA PHE A 196 -16.76 -2.93 -14.69
C PHE A 196 -16.56 -2.90 -13.17
N THR A 197 -17.62 -3.19 -12.44
CA THR A 197 -17.52 -3.60 -11.03
C THR A 197 -18.60 -4.62 -10.70
N VAL A 198 -18.24 -5.57 -9.83
CA VAL A 198 -19.23 -6.46 -9.22
C VAL A 198 -20.11 -5.68 -8.22
N PRO A 199 -21.31 -6.18 -7.90
CA PRO A 199 -22.08 -5.72 -6.75
C PRO A 199 -21.25 -5.76 -5.47
N LYS A 200 -21.45 -4.81 -4.55
CA LYS A 200 -20.78 -4.80 -3.23
C LYS A 200 -21.00 -6.08 -2.45
N SER A 201 -22.16 -6.74 -2.60
CA SER A 201 -22.43 -8.04 -1.99
C SER A 201 -21.42 -9.10 -2.41
N MET A 202 -20.79 -8.98 -3.57
CA MET A 202 -19.68 -9.84 -4.03
C MET A 202 -18.32 -9.19 -3.76
N GLY A 203 -18.15 -7.92 -4.13
CA GLY A 203 -16.91 -7.16 -4.01
C GLY A 203 -16.43 -6.92 -2.58
N LYS A 204 -17.37 -6.91 -1.63
CA LYS A 204 -17.13 -6.85 -0.19
C LYS A 204 -18.00 -7.90 0.53
N PHE A 205 -18.13 -9.10 -0.05
CA PHE A 205 -18.81 -10.23 0.60
C PHE A 205 -18.22 -10.50 1.99
N GLY A 206 -19.10 -10.71 2.97
CA GLY A 206 -18.72 -10.84 4.39
C GLY A 206 -18.47 -9.52 5.12
N GLY A 207 -18.40 -8.40 4.39
CA GLY A 207 -18.30 -7.06 4.95
C GLY A 207 -17.11 -6.91 5.90
N ASP A 208 -17.34 -6.19 7.00
CA ASP A 208 -16.32 -6.01 8.02
C ASP A 208 -16.14 -7.26 8.89
N THR A 209 -17.08 -8.21 8.90
CA THR A 209 -16.95 -9.49 9.62
C THR A 209 -15.81 -10.34 9.05
N ASP A 210 -15.70 -10.39 7.72
CA ASP A 210 -14.69 -11.23 7.06
C ASP A 210 -13.39 -10.48 6.79
N ASN A 211 -13.36 -9.15 6.93
CA ASN A 211 -12.14 -8.37 6.73
C ASN A 211 -10.99 -8.91 7.61
N TRP A 212 -9.79 -9.10 7.08
CA TRP A 212 -8.64 -9.77 7.76
C TRP A 212 -8.83 -11.24 8.17
N MET A 213 -9.87 -11.94 7.70
CA MET A 213 -10.12 -13.35 8.03
C MET A 213 -9.84 -14.30 6.85
N TRP A 214 -9.46 -15.53 7.19
CA TRP A 214 -9.43 -16.71 6.32
C TRP A 214 -10.21 -17.84 7.02
N PRO A 215 -11.00 -18.70 6.32
CA PRO A 215 -11.29 -18.71 4.88
C PRO A 215 -11.95 -17.43 4.34
N ARG A 216 -11.81 -17.16 3.05
CA ARG A 216 -12.37 -15.98 2.40
C ARG A 216 -13.04 -16.29 1.06
N GLN A 217 -14.19 -15.68 0.79
CA GLN A 217 -14.96 -15.84 -0.46
C GLN A 217 -15.35 -14.48 -1.09
N THR A 218 -14.57 -13.42 -0.84
CA THR A 218 -14.78 -12.09 -1.43
C THR A 218 -14.23 -12.04 -2.85
N CYS A 219 -15.03 -11.58 -3.82
CA CYS A 219 -14.60 -11.30 -5.18
C CYS A 219 -14.16 -9.83 -5.30
N ASP A 220 -13.06 -9.48 -4.64
CA ASP A 220 -12.62 -8.08 -4.49
C ASP A 220 -11.92 -7.57 -5.76
N PHE A 221 -12.73 -7.21 -6.77
CA PHE A 221 -12.24 -6.87 -8.10
C PHE A 221 -13.10 -5.82 -8.82
N SER A 222 -12.45 -4.91 -9.54
CA SER A 222 -13.05 -3.94 -10.45
C SER A 222 -12.12 -3.67 -11.64
N VAL A 223 -12.68 -3.12 -12.72
CA VAL A 223 -11.97 -2.85 -13.97
C VAL A 223 -12.13 -1.40 -14.37
N PHE A 224 -11.01 -0.79 -14.71
CA PHE A 224 -10.92 0.54 -15.29
C PHE A 224 -10.26 0.47 -16.66
N ARG A 225 -10.34 1.55 -17.43
CA ARG A 225 -9.59 1.73 -18.68
C ARG A 225 -8.85 3.04 -18.66
N ILE A 226 -7.60 3.00 -19.11
CA ILE A 226 -6.78 4.17 -19.35
C ILE A 226 -7.14 4.75 -20.72
N TYR A 227 -7.39 6.05 -20.78
CA TYR A 227 -7.57 6.81 -22.01
C TYR A 227 -6.39 7.75 -22.24
N ALA A 228 -6.08 8.00 -23.51
CA ALA A 228 -4.91 8.72 -23.95
C ALA A 228 -5.24 9.70 -25.09
N ASP A 229 -4.33 10.63 -25.33
CA ASP A 229 -4.38 11.50 -26.49
C ASP A 229 -4.28 10.67 -27.79
N PRO A 230 -5.19 10.86 -28.76
CA PRO A 230 -5.26 10.02 -29.95
C PRO A 230 -4.09 10.18 -30.93
N LYS A 231 -3.28 11.23 -30.79
CA LYS A 231 -2.14 11.49 -31.68
C LYS A 231 -0.86 10.90 -31.13
N THR A 232 -0.70 10.95 -29.81
CA THR A 232 0.54 10.59 -29.12
C THR A 232 0.44 9.27 -28.37
N ASN A 233 -0.77 8.76 -28.13
CA ASN A 233 -1.04 7.65 -27.20
C ASN A 233 -0.52 7.94 -25.78
N GLY A 234 -0.25 9.22 -25.45
CA GLY A 234 0.29 9.66 -24.17
C GLY A 234 -0.79 10.21 -23.24
N PRO A 235 -0.41 10.54 -21.99
CA PRO A 235 -1.32 11.13 -21.02
C PRO A 235 -2.05 12.38 -21.51
N ALA A 236 -3.35 12.43 -21.24
CA ALA A 236 -4.18 13.61 -21.44
C ALA A 236 -5.22 13.72 -20.32
N PRO A 237 -5.62 14.95 -19.94
CA PRO A 237 -6.83 15.16 -19.17
C PRO A 237 -8.04 14.57 -19.90
N TYR A 238 -9.13 14.34 -19.16
CA TYR A 238 -10.38 13.84 -19.74
C TYR A 238 -10.83 14.68 -20.95
N SER A 239 -11.07 13.98 -22.06
CA SER A 239 -11.73 14.50 -23.25
C SER A 239 -12.61 13.40 -23.85
N LYS A 240 -13.73 13.80 -24.47
CA LYS A 240 -14.57 12.87 -25.24
C LYS A 240 -13.84 12.30 -26.46
N ASP A 241 -12.81 13.01 -26.94
CA ASP A 241 -12.03 12.61 -28.11
C ASP A 241 -10.82 11.72 -27.76
N ASN A 242 -10.54 11.52 -26.46
CA ASN A 242 -9.51 10.57 -26.04
C ASN A 242 -9.91 9.16 -26.45
N VAL A 243 -8.90 8.35 -26.77
CA VAL A 243 -9.07 6.95 -27.20
C VAL A 243 -8.49 6.02 -26.13
N PRO A 244 -8.87 4.73 -26.12
CA PRO A 244 -8.21 3.72 -25.28
C PRO A 244 -6.68 3.78 -25.43
N TYR A 245 -5.98 3.79 -24.31
CA TYR A 245 -4.52 3.70 -24.30
C TYR A 245 -4.08 2.35 -24.83
N HIS A 246 -3.14 2.36 -25.77
CA HIS A 246 -2.50 1.15 -26.29
C HIS A 246 -1.14 0.94 -25.61
N PRO A 247 -1.06 0.11 -24.54
CA PRO A 247 0.21 -0.15 -23.88
C PRO A 247 1.15 -0.96 -24.78
N GLU A 248 2.45 -0.73 -24.65
CA GLU A 248 3.47 -1.56 -25.34
C GLU A 248 3.41 -3.03 -24.88
N HIS A 249 3.09 -3.24 -23.60
CA HIS A 249 2.98 -4.55 -22.97
C HIS A 249 1.84 -4.61 -21.96
N PHE A 250 1.22 -5.78 -21.83
CA PHE A 250 0.16 -6.04 -20.85
C PHE A 250 0.31 -7.45 -20.28
N ALA A 251 -0.20 -7.67 -19.07
CA ALA A 251 -0.14 -8.95 -18.40
C ALA A 251 -1.08 -9.97 -19.06
N PRO A 252 -0.60 -11.17 -19.41
CA PRO A 252 -1.49 -12.27 -19.79
C PRO A 252 -2.27 -12.76 -18.56
N VAL A 253 -3.55 -13.08 -18.73
CA VAL A 253 -4.38 -13.70 -17.70
C VAL A 253 -4.40 -15.22 -17.91
N SER A 254 -3.88 -15.98 -16.95
CA SER A 254 -3.85 -17.44 -17.03
C SER A 254 -5.24 -18.05 -16.76
N MET A 255 -5.65 -18.98 -17.62
CA MET A 255 -6.85 -19.80 -17.44
C MET A 255 -6.54 -21.20 -16.89
N GLN A 256 -5.28 -21.49 -16.56
CA GLN A 256 -4.83 -22.82 -16.14
C GLN A 256 -5.17 -23.16 -14.68
N GLY A 257 -5.62 -22.17 -13.90
CA GLY A 257 -5.80 -22.28 -12.46
C GLY A 257 -4.46 -22.29 -11.71
N TYR A 258 -4.51 -22.67 -10.44
CA TYR A 258 -3.34 -22.82 -9.56
C TYR A 258 -3.50 -24.08 -8.70
N LYS A 259 -2.38 -24.61 -8.23
CA LYS A 259 -2.27 -25.78 -7.35
C LYS A 259 -1.52 -25.40 -6.09
N ASP A 260 -1.66 -26.26 -5.07
CA ASP A 260 -0.83 -26.16 -3.88
C ASP A 260 0.65 -26.16 -4.27
N LYS A 261 1.42 -25.22 -3.69
CA LYS A 261 2.86 -25.00 -3.94
C LYS A 261 3.25 -24.43 -5.30
N ASP A 262 2.30 -23.98 -6.11
CA ASP A 262 2.66 -23.16 -7.28
C ASP A 262 3.37 -21.88 -6.82
N PHE A 263 4.39 -21.46 -7.58
CA PHE A 263 5.07 -20.20 -7.31
C PHE A 263 4.09 -19.03 -7.41
N ALA A 264 4.10 -18.16 -6.40
CA ALA A 264 3.35 -16.92 -6.41
C ALA A 264 4.25 -15.76 -5.95
N MET A 265 4.17 -14.64 -6.67
CA MET A 265 4.75 -13.37 -6.25
C MET A 265 3.73 -12.26 -6.41
N THR A 266 3.84 -11.23 -5.57
CA THR A 266 3.03 -10.02 -5.67
C THR A 266 3.95 -8.84 -5.91
N ILE A 267 3.62 -8.05 -6.93
CA ILE A 267 4.33 -6.83 -7.29
C ILE A 267 3.33 -5.68 -7.15
N GLY A 268 3.78 -4.58 -6.57
CA GLY A 268 2.93 -3.43 -6.34
C GLY A 268 3.64 -2.35 -5.54
N TYR A 269 2.84 -1.43 -5.02
CA TYR A 269 3.28 -0.19 -4.36
C TYR A 269 2.87 -0.22 -2.89
N PRO A 270 3.59 -0.93 -2.02
CA PRO A 270 3.28 -0.95 -0.60
C PRO A 270 3.48 0.43 0.01
N GLY A 271 2.47 0.97 0.70
CA GLY A 271 2.52 2.34 1.21
C GLY A 271 3.61 2.59 2.26
N THR A 272 3.51 1.96 3.43
CA THR A 272 4.53 2.14 4.49
C THR A 272 4.65 0.89 5.35
N THR A 273 5.88 0.54 5.73
CA THR A 273 6.15 -0.50 6.73
C THR A 273 7.10 0.03 7.80
N ASN A 274 7.02 -0.53 9.00
CA ASN A 274 7.86 -0.16 10.14
C ASN A 274 8.52 -1.42 10.73
N ARG A 275 9.20 -2.22 9.89
CA ARG A 275 9.77 -3.52 10.26
C ARG A 275 10.87 -3.39 11.33
N TYR A 276 11.64 -2.30 11.29
CA TYR A 276 12.76 -2.04 12.20
C TYR A 276 12.37 -1.29 13.48
N LEU A 277 11.07 -1.08 13.73
CA LEU A 277 10.60 -0.40 14.94
C LEU A 277 11.06 -1.12 16.21
N SER A 278 11.55 -0.38 17.19
CA SER A 278 11.99 -0.96 18.46
C SER A 278 10.84 -1.56 19.27
N SER A 279 11.17 -2.41 20.25
CA SER A 279 10.23 -2.94 21.24
C SER A 279 9.41 -1.83 21.91
N TYR A 280 10.07 -0.72 22.26
CA TYR A 280 9.44 0.49 22.82
C TYR A 280 8.43 1.15 21.88
N GLY A 281 8.74 1.19 20.58
CA GLY A 281 7.85 1.73 19.55
C GLY A 281 6.67 0.81 19.25
N ILE A 282 6.88 -0.52 19.22
CA ILE A 282 5.79 -1.49 19.09
C ILE A 282 4.84 -1.37 20.27
N GLN A 283 5.38 -1.21 21.49
CA GLN A 283 4.59 -0.97 22.69
C GLN A 283 3.78 0.32 22.59
N GLN A 284 4.40 1.45 22.20
CA GLN A 284 3.67 2.71 22.02
C GLN A 284 2.54 2.57 20.99
N ARG A 285 2.80 1.89 19.87
CA ARG A 285 1.78 1.66 18.84
C ARG A 285 0.58 0.89 19.37
N ARG A 286 0.84 -0.19 20.09
CA ARG A 286 -0.20 -1.02 20.69
C ARG A 286 -1.00 -0.24 21.73
N ASP A 287 -0.30 0.28 22.74
CA ASP A 287 -0.89 0.80 23.97
C ASP A 287 -1.53 2.18 23.78
N ILE A 288 -1.10 2.92 22.77
CA ILE A 288 -1.52 4.30 22.54
C ILE A 288 -2.19 4.48 21.19
N GLU A 289 -1.47 4.35 20.09
CA GLU A 289 -1.97 4.74 18.77
C GLU A 289 -3.15 3.86 18.33
N ASN A 290 -2.98 2.54 18.38
CA ASN A 290 -4.00 1.58 18.02
C ASN A 290 -5.16 1.62 19.02
N THR A 291 -4.87 1.72 20.32
CA THR A 291 -5.91 1.78 21.36
C THR A 291 -6.81 3.00 21.19
N ALA A 292 -6.21 4.19 21.06
CA ALA A 292 -6.97 5.43 20.82
C ALA A 292 -7.81 5.36 19.53
N ARG A 293 -7.27 4.74 18.48
CA ARG A 293 -7.99 4.51 17.23
C ARG A 293 -9.17 3.56 17.40
N VAL A 294 -8.99 2.46 18.13
CA VAL A 294 -10.05 1.48 18.37
C VAL A 294 -11.18 2.12 19.16
N GLU A 295 -10.87 2.75 20.29
CA GLU A 295 -11.88 3.37 21.17
C GLU A 295 -12.65 4.49 20.45
N SER A 296 -11.94 5.39 19.77
CA SER A 296 -12.59 6.52 19.08
C SER A 296 -13.44 6.07 17.90
N ARG A 297 -12.98 5.08 17.13
CA ARG A 297 -13.70 4.62 15.94
C ARG A 297 -14.86 3.70 16.27
N ASP A 298 -14.84 2.99 17.39
CA ASP A 298 -15.97 2.18 17.84
C ASP A 298 -17.23 3.05 17.98
N ILE A 299 -17.09 4.19 18.66
CA ILE A 299 -18.16 5.19 18.82
C ILE A 299 -18.56 5.78 17.47
N LYS A 300 -17.58 6.24 16.68
CA LYS A 300 -17.83 6.87 15.38
C LYS A 300 -18.59 5.96 14.42
N LEU A 301 -18.14 4.72 14.28
CA LEU A 301 -18.73 3.75 13.36
C LEU A 301 -20.15 3.39 13.79
N ALA A 302 -20.41 3.23 15.09
CA ALA A 302 -21.77 3.00 15.60
C ALA A 302 -22.72 4.14 15.24
N ILE A 303 -22.28 5.40 15.40
CA ILE A 303 -23.07 6.59 15.03
C ILE A 303 -23.32 6.62 13.52
N MET A 304 -22.27 6.47 12.71
CA MET A 304 -22.39 6.49 11.26
C MET A 304 -23.35 5.40 10.78
N LYS A 305 -23.19 4.17 11.28
CA LYS A 305 -24.02 3.02 10.90
C LYS A 305 -25.50 3.26 11.20
N LYS A 306 -25.82 3.79 12.38
CA LYS A 306 -27.20 4.13 12.77
C LYS A 306 -27.91 5.02 11.73
N TYR A 307 -27.24 6.07 11.26
CA TYR A 307 -27.84 7.00 10.29
C TYR A 307 -27.80 6.46 8.86
N MET A 308 -26.74 5.72 8.49
CA MET A 308 -26.66 5.05 7.19
C MET A 308 -27.74 3.98 7.03
N ASP A 309 -28.15 3.29 8.09
CA ASP A 309 -29.22 2.30 8.05
C ASP A 309 -30.61 2.90 7.95
N ALA A 310 -30.77 4.15 8.42
CA ALA A 310 -32.05 4.84 8.43
C ALA A 310 -32.37 5.53 7.09
N ASP A 311 -31.36 5.87 6.29
CA ASP A 311 -31.54 6.67 5.08
C ASP A 311 -30.56 6.27 3.96
N GLN A 312 -31.11 5.91 2.79
CA GLN A 312 -30.35 5.44 1.63
C GLN A 312 -29.42 6.52 1.06
N LYS A 313 -29.84 7.79 1.08
CA LYS A 313 -29.01 8.90 0.61
C LYS A 313 -27.83 9.11 1.57
N VAL A 314 -28.06 9.04 2.88
CA VAL A 314 -26.99 9.08 3.89
C VAL A 314 -26.05 7.88 3.75
N ARG A 315 -26.60 6.69 3.52
CA ARG A 315 -25.82 5.47 3.21
C ARG A 315 -24.81 5.75 2.09
N ILE A 316 -25.28 6.18 0.91
CA ILE A 316 -24.45 6.48 -0.26
C ILE A 316 -23.42 7.58 0.05
N GLN A 317 -23.82 8.64 0.74
CA GLN A 317 -22.94 9.77 1.07
C GLN A 317 -21.79 9.40 2.02
N TYR A 318 -22.02 8.49 2.97
CA TYR A 318 -21.04 8.12 4.00
C TYR A 318 -20.38 6.76 3.77
N GLU A 319 -20.77 6.00 2.75
CA GLU A 319 -20.34 4.62 2.57
C GLU A 319 -18.81 4.48 2.47
N SER A 320 -18.19 5.28 1.59
CA SER A 320 -16.73 5.27 1.41
C SER A 320 -16.00 5.66 2.70
N LYS A 321 -16.49 6.70 3.40
CA LYS A 321 -15.94 7.17 4.67
C LYS A 321 -16.05 6.12 5.78
N TYR A 322 -17.20 5.42 5.85
CA TYR A 322 -17.44 4.33 6.78
C TYR A 322 -16.46 3.18 6.53
N ALA A 323 -16.36 2.71 5.28
CA ALA A 323 -15.50 1.59 4.91
C ALA A 323 -14.02 1.86 5.22
N GLY A 324 -13.51 3.05 4.89
CA GLY A 324 -12.14 3.44 5.24
C GLY A 324 -11.90 3.52 6.75
N SER A 325 -12.89 4.01 7.51
CA SER A 325 -12.78 4.08 8.97
C SER A 325 -12.80 2.69 9.62
N ALA A 326 -13.71 1.83 9.19
CA ALA A 326 -13.89 0.46 9.66
C ALA A 326 -12.67 -0.44 9.36
N ASN A 327 -12.03 -0.24 8.19
CA ASN A 327 -10.86 -1.01 7.81
C ASN A 327 -9.71 -0.86 8.83
N TYR A 328 -9.34 0.39 9.14
CA TYR A 328 -8.24 0.66 10.08
C TYR A 328 -8.63 0.43 11.55
N TRP A 329 -9.92 0.53 11.88
CA TRP A 329 -10.45 0.10 13.19
C TRP A 329 -10.19 -1.39 13.40
N LYS A 330 -10.60 -2.24 12.44
CA LYS A 330 -10.37 -3.69 12.51
C LYS A 330 -8.88 -4.06 12.41
N ASN A 331 -8.13 -3.39 11.53
CA ASN A 331 -6.69 -3.59 11.42
C ASN A 331 -5.97 -3.33 12.76
N SER A 332 -6.33 -2.26 13.47
CA SER A 332 -5.71 -1.91 14.75
C SER A 332 -6.00 -2.95 15.83
N MET A 333 -7.24 -3.45 15.91
CA MET A 333 -7.60 -4.56 16.80
C MET A 333 -6.83 -5.84 16.46
N GLY A 334 -6.78 -6.21 15.18
CA GLY A 334 -6.06 -7.39 14.70
C GLY A 334 -4.56 -7.30 14.98
N MET A 335 -3.95 -6.12 14.77
CA MET A 335 -2.56 -5.86 15.06
C MET A 335 -2.27 -6.02 16.56
N ASN A 336 -3.08 -5.42 17.44
CA ASN A 336 -2.91 -5.55 18.89
C ASN A 336 -3.03 -7.01 19.34
N LYS A 337 -4.04 -7.74 18.84
CA LYS A 337 -4.20 -9.16 19.11
C LYS A 337 -2.97 -9.97 18.66
N CYS A 338 -2.43 -9.68 17.48
CA CYS A 338 -1.23 -10.34 16.97
C CYS A 338 -0.02 -10.06 17.87
N ILE A 339 0.25 -8.78 18.17
CA ILE A 339 1.34 -8.32 19.05
C ILE A 339 1.32 -9.11 20.38
N ASP A 340 0.14 -9.26 20.97
CA ASP A 340 -0.05 -9.97 22.23
C ASP A 340 0.13 -11.47 22.09
N SER A 341 -0.55 -12.08 21.11
CA SER A 341 -0.61 -13.53 20.96
C SER A 341 0.74 -14.19 20.75
N ILE A 342 1.67 -13.51 20.06
CA ILE A 342 3.02 -14.03 19.81
C ILE A 342 4.05 -13.45 20.79
N GLY A 343 3.65 -12.49 21.64
CA GLY A 343 4.57 -11.76 22.50
C GLY A 343 5.61 -10.97 21.70
N LEU A 344 5.19 -10.26 20.64
CA LEU A 344 6.08 -9.60 19.68
C LEU A 344 7.02 -8.59 20.35
N ILE A 345 6.54 -7.85 21.35
CA ILE A 345 7.37 -6.88 22.10
C ILE A 345 8.55 -7.58 22.77
N ARG A 346 8.31 -8.74 23.42
CA ARG A 346 9.38 -9.56 24.04
C ARG A 346 10.36 -10.06 22.97
N GLN A 347 9.86 -10.62 21.87
CA GLN A 347 10.72 -11.11 20.78
C GLN A 347 11.60 -9.99 20.22
N LYS A 348 11.07 -8.78 20.06
CA LYS A 348 11.84 -7.62 19.59
C LYS A 348 12.89 -7.19 20.62
N ALA A 349 12.55 -7.16 21.91
CA ALA A 349 13.49 -6.86 22.98
C ALA A 349 14.63 -7.91 23.06
N GLU A 350 14.34 -9.19 22.86
CA GLU A 350 15.36 -10.25 22.79
C GLU A 350 16.29 -10.06 21.58
N TYR A 351 15.75 -9.67 20.43
CA TYR A 351 16.55 -9.33 19.25
C TYR A 351 17.43 -8.10 19.49
N GLU A 352 16.90 -7.05 20.12
CA GLU A 352 17.66 -5.88 20.53
C GLU A 352 18.78 -6.23 21.52
N GLY A 353 18.55 -7.19 22.42
CA GLY A 353 19.59 -7.76 23.29
C GLY A 353 20.74 -8.39 22.51
N LYS A 354 20.46 -9.10 21.40
CA LYS A 354 21.51 -9.63 20.51
C LYS A 354 22.32 -8.51 19.85
N ILE A 355 21.66 -7.43 19.43
CA ILE A 355 22.33 -6.24 18.86
C ILE A 355 23.24 -5.60 19.91
N ARG A 356 22.75 -5.40 21.14
CA ARG A 356 23.55 -4.84 22.25
C ARG A 356 24.81 -5.68 22.51
N ASN A 357 24.67 -7.00 22.55
CA ASN A 357 25.80 -7.90 22.74
C ASN A 357 26.80 -7.82 21.59
N TRP A 358 26.32 -7.77 20.34
CA TRP A 358 27.17 -7.62 19.17
C TRP A 358 27.88 -6.26 19.12
N LEU A 359 27.21 -5.17 19.52
CA LEU A 359 27.82 -3.84 19.62
C LEU A 359 28.94 -3.82 20.67
N ALA A 360 28.76 -4.53 21.80
CA ALA A 360 29.78 -4.64 22.84
C ALA A 360 31.06 -5.37 22.39
N THR A 361 30.99 -6.19 21.32
CA THR A 361 32.17 -6.85 20.74
C THR A 361 32.88 -6.02 19.67
N GLN A 362 32.35 -4.86 19.27
CA GLN A 362 32.97 -4.06 18.22
C GLN A 362 34.20 -3.30 18.74
N PRO A 363 35.34 -3.35 18.03
CA PRO A 363 36.60 -2.78 18.50
C PRO A 363 36.63 -1.25 18.51
N LYS A 364 35.74 -0.60 17.76
CA LYS A 364 35.56 0.85 17.72
C LYS A 364 34.07 1.18 17.66
N LYS A 365 33.65 2.20 18.40
CA LYS A 365 32.32 2.79 18.25
C LYS A 365 32.26 3.53 16.93
N ASP A 366 31.34 3.13 16.08
CA ASP A 366 31.05 3.75 14.79
C ASP A 366 29.62 4.27 14.83
N ALA A 367 29.46 5.59 14.68
CA ALA A 367 28.17 6.26 14.75
C ALA A 367 27.17 5.81 13.67
N SER A 368 27.63 5.14 12.61
CA SER A 368 26.75 4.59 11.56
C SER A 368 26.05 3.29 11.97
N ILE A 369 26.55 2.61 13.01
CA ILE A 369 26.00 1.33 13.50
C ILE A 369 25.64 1.37 14.99
N ASP A 370 26.15 2.34 15.75
CA ASP A 370 25.95 2.43 17.19
C ASP A 370 24.53 2.94 17.51
N VAL A 371 23.83 2.21 18.40
CA VAL A 371 22.46 2.53 18.81
C VAL A 371 22.42 2.63 20.33
N ASP A 372 22.12 3.83 20.83
CA ASP A 372 21.89 4.04 22.26
C ASP A 372 20.46 3.64 22.64
N PHE A 373 20.29 2.37 22.99
CA PHE A 373 18.99 1.83 23.41
C PHE A 373 18.44 2.47 24.68
N ASN A 374 19.29 2.93 25.60
CA ASN A 374 18.83 3.60 26.83
C ASN A 374 18.27 4.99 26.48
N LYS A 375 18.95 5.70 25.59
CA LYS A 375 18.44 6.97 25.08
C LYS A 375 17.14 6.78 24.30
N LEU A 376 17.07 5.75 23.47
CA LEU A 376 15.86 5.41 22.73
C LEU A 376 14.66 5.16 23.66
N GLU A 377 14.86 4.35 24.70
CA GLU A 377 13.84 4.10 25.73
C GLU A 377 13.38 5.40 26.41
N GLN A 378 14.33 6.24 26.83
CA GLN A 378 14.04 7.53 27.46
C GLN A 378 13.20 8.44 26.54
N LEU A 379 13.55 8.51 25.25
CA LEU A 379 12.83 9.34 24.28
C LEU A 379 11.39 8.83 24.06
N TYR A 380 11.19 7.52 23.99
CA TYR A 380 9.84 6.95 23.94
C TYR A 380 9.05 7.27 25.21
N ALA A 381 9.65 7.12 26.39
CA ALA A 381 9.00 7.44 27.66
C ALA A 381 8.56 8.92 27.74
N GLN A 382 9.41 9.83 27.26
CA GLN A 382 9.09 11.27 27.20
C GLN A 382 7.99 11.60 26.20
N ASN A 383 7.95 10.90 25.06
CA ASN A 383 7.02 11.21 23.97
C ASN A 383 5.61 10.61 24.18
N ARG A 384 5.49 9.47 24.89
CA ARG A 384 4.23 8.73 25.07
C ARG A 384 3.03 9.60 25.53
N PRO A 385 3.15 10.47 26.55
CA PRO A 385 2.03 11.33 26.96
C PRO A 385 1.52 12.24 25.84
N LEU A 386 2.44 12.83 25.05
CA LEU A 386 2.09 13.69 23.93
C LEU A 386 1.44 12.90 22.80
N ILE A 387 2.02 11.74 22.43
CA ILE A 387 1.44 10.86 21.39
C ILE A 387 0.04 10.40 21.77
N LYS A 388 -0.23 10.15 23.05
CA LYS A 388 -1.59 9.83 23.53
C LYS A 388 -2.56 10.95 23.24
N VAL A 389 -2.23 12.18 23.65
CA VAL A 389 -3.08 13.36 23.42
C VAL A 389 -3.31 13.58 21.92
N ILE A 390 -2.25 13.52 21.11
CA ILE A 390 -2.34 13.73 19.65
C ILE A 390 -3.15 12.62 18.99
N SER A 391 -3.03 11.36 19.43
CA SER A 391 -3.78 10.24 18.85
C SER A 391 -5.28 10.41 19.05
N TYR A 392 -5.72 10.74 20.28
CA TYR A 392 -7.13 11.04 20.54
C TYR A 392 -7.60 12.30 19.83
N TRP A 393 -6.81 13.37 19.83
CA TRP A 393 -7.17 14.59 19.12
C TRP A 393 -7.36 14.35 17.61
N SER A 394 -6.45 13.59 16.99
CA SER A 394 -6.51 13.25 15.58
C SER A 394 -7.72 12.38 15.24
N GLU A 395 -8.00 11.35 16.03
CA GLU A 395 -9.12 10.43 15.79
C GLU A 395 -10.48 11.03 16.16
N ALA A 396 -10.54 12.00 17.09
CA ALA A 396 -11.80 12.63 17.51
C ALA A 396 -12.14 13.93 16.74
N PHE A 397 -11.14 14.76 16.41
CA PHE A 397 -11.37 16.09 15.81
C PHE A 397 -10.93 16.14 14.36
N ASN A 398 -9.67 15.81 14.06
CA ASN A 398 -9.11 16.00 12.72
C ASN A 398 -9.72 15.07 11.67
N ARG A 399 -9.89 13.78 12.02
CA ARG A 399 -10.31 12.72 11.07
C ARG A 399 -11.80 12.38 11.13
N THR A 400 -12.58 13.07 11.95
CA THR A 400 -13.94 12.63 12.31
C THR A 400 -15.03 13.63 12.05
N THR A 401 -14.78 14.92 12.15
CA THR A 401 -15.83 15.94 11.97
C THR A 401 -15.48 16.76 10.74
N GLU A 402 -16.32 16.65 9.72
CA GLU A 402 -16.17 17.42 8.49
C GLU A 402 -16.20 18.92 8.76
N PHE A 403 -16.90 19.34 9.82
CA PHE A 403 -16.91 20.72 10.26
C PHE A 403 -15.52 21.15 10.72
N PHE A 404 -14.86 20.40 11.61
CA PHE A 404 -13.51 20.75 12.06
C PHE A 404 -12.49 20.62 10.95
N THR A 405 -12.53 19.56 10.14
CA THR A 405 -11.63 19.41 8.98
C THR A 405 -11.76 20.59 8.03
N ARG A 406 -12.99 21.04 7.72
CA ARG A 406 -13.19 22.24 6.89
C ARG A 406 -12.70 23.50 7.59
N ALA A 407 -13.01 23.68 8.87
CA ALA A 407 -12.59 24.85 9.64
C ALA A 407 -11.06 24.97 9.73
N THR A 408 -10.33 23.85 9.84
CA THR A 408 -8.86 23.85 9.89
C THR A 408 -8.20 24.06 8.53
N ASN A 409 -8.91 23.80 7.42
CA ASN A 409 -8.39 23.96 6.05
C ASN A 409 -8.65 25.35 5.45
N VAL A 410 -9.35 26.24 6.17
CA VAL A 410 -9.66 27.61 5.73
C VAL A 410 -8.58 28.62 6.18
N GLY A 411 -7.61 28.18 6.98
CA GLY A 411 -6.38 28.92 7.29
C GLY A 411 -5.23 28.46 6.40
#